data_AF-A0A962VB38-F1
#
_entry.id   AF-A0A962VB38-F1
#
_cell.length_a   1.000
_cell.length_b   1.000
_cell.length_c   1.000
_cell.angle_alpha   90.00
_cell.angle_beta   90.00
_cell.angle_gamma   90.00
#
_symmetry.space_group_name_H-M   'P 1'
#
loop_
_entity.id
_entity.type
_entity.pdbx_description
1 polymer ?
#
loop_
_entity_poly.entity_id
_entity_poly.type
_entity_poly.pdbx_seq_one_letter_code
_entity_poly.pdbx_strand_id
1 'polypeptide(L)'
;TTRSATIDFTGTSPQHPGNYNAPNAVCHAAVLYVFRCMVQDDIPLNAGCLKPLNIIIPARSMINPEYPAAVIAGNVETSQVIVDT
;
A
#
# COMPACT_ATOMS: atom_id res chain seq x y z
N THR A 1 -20.22 -17.66 2.22
CA THR A 1 -19.96 -16.24 1.94
C THR A 1 -18.48 -16.06 1.72
N THR A 2 -18.04 -15.49 0.61
CA THR A 2 -16.64 -15.14 0.38
C THR A 2 -16.30 -13.93 1.23
N ARG A 3 -15.37 -14.06 2.19
CA ARG A 3 -14.89 -12.93 3.01
C ARG A 3 -13.92 -12.10 2.17
N SER A 4 -14.20 -10.82 1.98
CA SER A 4 -13.35 -9.88 1.22
C SER A 4 -13.39 -8.48 1.83
N ALA A 5 -12.39 -7.65 1.50
CA ALA A 5 -12.32 -6.25 1.90
C ALA A 5 -11.85 -5.38 0.72
N THR A 6 -12.33 -4.13 0.66
CA THR A 6 -11.82 -3.11 -0.27
C THR A 6 -11.05 -2.05 0.48
N ILE A 7 -9.82 -1.80 0.04
CA ILE A 7 -8.95 -0.75 0.53
C ILE A 7 -8.84 0.27 -0.60
N ASP A 8 -9.48 1.43 -0.42
CA ASP A 8 -9.59 2.45 -1.44
C ASP A 8 -8.73 3.66 -1.10
N PHE A 9 -7.66 3.86 -1.87
CA PHE A 9 -6.76 5.01 -1.74
C PHE A 9 -7.13 6.15 -2.71
N THR A 10 -8.34 6.15 -3.27
CA THR A 10 -8.86 7.30 -4.03
C THR A 10 -8.77 8.57 -3.19
N GLY A 11 -8.25 9.64 -3.78
CA GLY A 11 -7.98 10.89 -3.07
C GLY A 11 -6.55 11.03 -2.53
N THR A 12 -5.70 9.99 -2.66
CA THR A 12 -4.26 10.14 -2.42
C THR A 12 -3.69 11.26 -3.29
N SER A 13 -2.82 12.08 -2.69
CA SER A 13 -2.14 13.18 -3.37
C SER A 13 -1.52 12.76 -4.71
N PRO A 14 -1.48 13.66 -5.71
CA PRO A 14 -0.72 13.44 -6.94
C PRO A 14 0.75 13.13 -6.65
N GLN A 15 1.43 12.50 -7.61
CA GLN A 15 2.86 12.25 -7.55
C GLN A 15 3.63 13.48 -7.05
N HIS A 16 4.42 13.28 -5.98
CA HIS A 16 5.19 14.33 -5.34
C HIS A 16 6.40 14.71 -6.21
N PRO A 17 6.77 16.00 -6.34
CA PRO A 17 7.90 16.43 -7.16
C PRO A 17 9.26 15.98 -6.62
N GLY A 18 9.36 15.74 -5.32
CA GLY A 18 10.53 15.22 -4.62
C GLY A 18 10.54 13.69 -4.48
N ASN A 19 11.09 13.19 -3.39
CA ASN A 19 11.36 11.76 -3.18
C ASN A 19 10.37 11.00 -2.28
N TYR A 20 9.31 11.67 -1.80
CA TYR A 20 8.24 11.06 -0.98
C TYR A 20 7.27 10.16 -1.76
N ASN A 21 7.65 9.68 -2.95
CA ASN A 21 6.81 8.76 -3.69
C ASN A 21 7.10 7.33 -3.26
N ALA A 22 6.06 6.52 -3.04
CA ALA A 22 6.15 5.11 -2.75
C ALA A 22 5.70 4.30 -3.98
N PRO A 23 6.52 3.38 -4.52
CA PRO A 23 6.08 2.46 -5.56
C PRO A 23 4.84 1.68 -5.10
N ASN A 24 3.97 1.29 -6.03
CA ASN A 24 2.73 0.58 -5.68
C ASN A 24 2.95 -0.68 -4.82
N ALA A 25 4.09 -1.36 -4.98
CA ALA A 25 4.48 -2.52 -4.20
C ALA A 25 4.62 -2.21 -2.70
N VAL A 26 5.07 -1.00 -2.34
CA VAL A 26 5.17 -0.54 -0.95
C VAL A 26 3.78 -0.39 -0.34
N CYS A 27 2.82 0.17 -1.09
CA CYS A 27 1.42 0.25 -0.67
C CYS A 27 0.82 -1.15 -0.42
N HIS A 28 1.04 -2.10 -1.32
CA HIS A 28 0.58 -3.48 -1.14
C HIS A 28 1.21 -4.15 0.09
N ALA A 29 2.50 -3.93 0.33
CA ALA A 29 3.18 -4.45 1.51
C ALA A 29 2.65 -3.85 2.81
N ALA A 30 2.36 -2.55 2.82
CA ALA A 30 1.74 -1.86 3.95
C ALA A 30 0.34 -2.43 4.28
N VAL A 31 -0.50 -2.62 3.26
CA VAL A 31 -1.81 -3.28 3.44
C VAL A 31 -1.64 -4.70 3.99
N LEU A 32 -0.73 -5.48 3.40
CA LEU A 32 -0.45 -6.84 3.86
C LEU A 32 -0.01 -6.87 5.34
N TYR A 33 0.85 -5.93 5.74
CA TYR A 33 1.31 -5.78 7.12
C TYR A 33 0.15 -5.54 8.08
N VAL A 34 -0.72 -4.57 7.79
CA VAL A 34 -1.88 -4.24 8.64
C VAL A 34 -2.79 -5.45 8.82
N PHE A 35 -3.13 -6.14 7.73
CA PHE A 35 -3.95 -7.36 7.82
C PHE A 35 -3.24 -8.49 8.58
N ARG A 36 -1.91 -8.64 8.41
CA ARG A 36 -1.15 -9.64 9.18
C ARG A 36 -1.18 -9.37 10.68
N CYS A 37 -1.12 -8.10 11.10
CA CYS A 37 -1.22 -7.70 12.50
C CYS A 37 -2.61 -7.97 13.09
N MET A 38 -3.67 -7.85 12.30
CA MET A 38 -5.04 -8.17 12.73
C MET A 38 -5.34 -9.67 12.76
N VAL A 39 -4.66 -10.47 11.93
CA VAL A 39 -4.83 -11.92 11.89
C VAL A 39 -4.16 -12.57 13.10
N GLN A 40 -4.97 -12.98 14.07
CA GLN A 40 -4.56 -13.78 15.23
C GLN A 40 -4.49 -15.28 14.89
N ASP A 41 -3.83 -15.61 13.79
CA ASP A 41 -3.68 -16.99 13.31
C ASP A 41 -2.27 -17.18 12.72
N ASP A 42 -1.81 -18.43 12.70
CA ASP A 42 -0.49 -18.80 12.21
C ASP A 42 -0.55 -19.08 10.69
N ILE A 43 -0.81 -18.01 9.93
CA ILE A 43 -0.86 -18.05 8.47
C ILE A 43 0.48 -17.59 7.90
N PRO A 44 1.13 -18.37 7.02
CA PRO A 44 2.35 -17.97 6.35
C PRO A 44 2.15 -16.70 5.52
N LEU A 45 3.03 -15.71 5.68
CA LEU A 45 2.94 -14.44 4.97
C LEU A 45 3.30 -14.63 3.48
N ASN A 46 2.32 -14.56 2.59
CA ASN A 46 2.53 -14.68 1.14
C ASN A 46 1.44 -13.97 0.33
N ALA A 47 1.59 -13.91 -1.00
CA ALA A 47 0.63 -13.25 -1.90
C ALA A 47 -0.80 -13.83 -1.84
N GLY A 48 -0.98 -15.05 -1.35
CA GLY A 48 -2.29 -15.64 -1.07
C GLY A 48 -3.12 -14.82 -0.07
N CYS A 49 -2.47 -14.14 0.87
CA CYS A 49 -3.12 -13.25 1.84
C CYS A 49 -3.77 -12.02 1.18
N LEU A 50 -3.34 -11.65 -0.03
CA LEU A 50 -3.90 -10.53 -0.79
C LEU A 50 -5.09 -10.93 -1.66
N LYS A 51 -5.31 -12.23 -1.94
CA LYS A 51 -6.43 -12.70 -2.79
C LYS A 51 -7.82 -12.20 -2.38
N PRO A 52 -8.19 -12.11 -1.09
CA PRO A 52 -9.49 -11.58 -0.69
C PRO A 52 -9.54 -10.04 -0.63
N LEU A 53 -8.44 -9.34 -0.91
CA LEU A 53 -8.32 -7.89 -0.80
C LEU A 53 -8.40 -7.25 -2.18
N ASN A 54 -9.33 -6.30 -2.33
CA ASN A 54 -9.38 -5.41 -3.48
C ASN A 54 -8.69 -4.09 -3.11
N ILE A 55 -7.53 -3.81 -3.71
CA ILE A 55 -6.73 -2.61 -3.39
C ILE A 55 -6.82 -1.65 -4.58
N ILE A 56 -7.43 -0.49 -4.37
CA ILE A 56 -7.59 0.56 -5.38
C ILE A 56 -6.53 1.63 -5.13
N ILE A 57 -5.63 1.81 -6.09
CA ILE A 57 -4.55 2.80 -6.00
C ILE A 57 -4.59 3.72 -7.24
N PRO A 58 -4.82 5.03 -7.08
CA PRO A 58 -4.87 5.94 -8.22
C PRO A 58 -3.52 6.00 -8.94
N ALA A 59 -3.52 5.89 -10.27
CA ALA A 59 -2.32 6.09 -11.08
C ALA A 59 -1.76 7.50 -10.92
N ARG A 60 -0.43 7.67 -11.08
CA ARG A 60 0.26 8.97 -10.99
C ARG A 60 0.04 9.68 -9.64
N SER A 61 -0.08 8.90 -8.57
CA SER A 61 -0.22 9.40 -7.19
C SER A 61 1.07 9.19 -6.40
N MET A 62 1.14 9.76 -5.19
CA MET A 62 2.29 9.54 -4.29
C MET A 62 2.56 8.07 -4.00
N ILE A 63 1.56 7.19 -4.04
CA ILE A 63 1.70 5.76 -3.72
C ILE A 63 1.57 4.83 -4.94
N ASN A 64 1.50 5.41 -6.13
CA ASN A 64 1.63 4.72 -7.43
C ASN A 64 2.20 5.71 -8.46
N PRO A 65 3.46 6.14 -8.25
CA PRO A 65 4.13 7.08 -9.13
C PRO A 65 4.54 6.42 -10.45
N GLU A 66 4.80 7.24 -11.46
CA GLU A 66 5.40 6.83 -12.72
C GLU A 66 6.86 7.29 -12.78
N TYR A 67 7.69 6.51 -13.48
CA TYR A 67 9.05 6.91 -13.81
C TYR A 67 9.04 8.26 -14.54
N PRO A 68 9.95 9.22 -14.25
CA PRO A 68 11.19 9.11 -13.45
C PRO A 68 11.09 9.60 -11.99
N ALA A 69 9.93 9.49 -11.34
CA ALA A 69 9.77 9.97 -9.96
C ALA A 69 10.80 9.37 -8.98
N ALA A 70 11.33 10.18 -8.08
CA ALA A 70 12.20 9.71 -7.01
C ALA A 70 11.38 9.04 -5.89
N VAL A 71 11.90 7.94 -5.34
CA VAL A 71 11.10 7.04 -4.46
C VAL A 71 11.75 6.68 -3.11
N ILE A 72 12.92 7.24 -2.77
CA ILE A 72 13.66 6.77 -1.59
C ILE A 72 12.88 7.00 -0.28
N ALA A 73 12.19 8.14 -0.14
CA ALA A 73 11.38 8.47 1.04
C ALA A 73 9.99 7.79 1.01
N GLY A 74 9.70 7.04 -0.05
CA GLY A 74 8.54 6.17 -0.12
C GLY A 74 8.59 5.02 0.90
N ASN A 75 9.78 4.45 1.09
CA ASN A 75 9.95 3.26 1.93
C ASN A 75 9.96 3.55 3.43
N VAL A 76 10.43 4.73 3.84
CA VAL A 76 10.71 5.01 5.26
C VAL A 76 9.77 6.05 5.87
N GLU A 77 9.32 7.08 5.12
CA GLU A 77 8.37 8.06 5.63
C GLU A 77 6.95 7.79 5.13
N THR A 78 6.77 7.66 3.81
CA THR A 78 5.43 7.56 3.21
C THR A 78 4.73 6.26 3.63
N SER A 79 5.48 5.15 3.69
CA SER A 79 4.95 3.86 4.14
C SER A 79 4.43 3.90 5.58
N GLN A 80 5.04 4.71 6.46
CA GLN A 80 4.59 4.85 7.85
C GLN A 80 3.23 5.55 7.90
N VAL A 81 3.03 6.57 7.08
CA VAL A 81 1.74 7.29 6.98
C VAL A 81 0.64 6.37 6.45
N ILE A 82 0.94 5.45 5.52
CA ILE A 82 -0.06 4.49 5.00
C ILE A 82 -0.62 3.60 6.11
N VAL A 83 0.19 3.27 7.13
CA VAL A 83 -0.18 2.35 8.22
C VAL A 83 -0.49 3.07 9.54
N ASP A 84 -0.53 4.41 9.52
CA ASP A 84 -0.79 5.23 10.70
C ASP A 84 -2.26 5.14 11.14
N THR A 85 -2.53 5.48 12.40
CA THR A 85 -3.81 5.22 13.10
C THR A 85 -4.69 6.46 13.21
#